data_AF-A0A2D6FVK7-F1
#
_entry.id   AF-A0A2D6FVK7-F1
#
_cell.length_a   1.000
_cell.length_b   1.000
_cell.length_c   1.000
_cell.angle_alpha   90.00
_cell.angle_beta   90.00
_cell.angle_gamma   90.00
#
_symmetry.space_group_name_H-M   'P 1'
#
loop_
_entity.id
_entity.type
_entity.pdbx_description
1 polymer ?
#
loop_
_entity_poly.entity_id
_entity_poly.type
_entity_poly.pdbx_seq_one_letter_code
_entity_poly.pdbx_strand_id
1 'polypeptide(L)'
;MQPIIDHDCWNLTPMIHSINPLMWVSQMGINLHQMERLAPYPGANRPIPHAAASLDIQPGMSFAFEPNVCRGNHRLNVGGAAIVTDGDPEILNNLTNRLNRVN
;
A
#
# COMPACT_ATOMS: atom_id res chain seq x y z
N MET A 1 -0.45 16.64 -1.07
CA MET A 1 -1.01 16.91 0.28
C MET A 1 -1.56 18.33 0.44
N GLN A 2 -1.19 19.30 -0.39
CA GLN A 2 -1.64 20.71 -0.25
C GLN A 2 -3.16 20.89 -0.04
N PRO A 3 -4.06 20.21 -0.78
CA PRO A 3 -5.51 20.35 -0.55
C PRO A 3 -5.99 19.93 0.85
N ILE A 4 -5.30 18.98 1.49
CA ILE A 4 -5.65 18.55 2.86
C ILE A 4 -5.29 19.66 3.84
N ILE A 5 -4.12 20.29 3.64
CA ILE A 5 -3.62 21.39 4.47
C ILE A 5 -4.50 22.65 4.30
N ASP A 6 -4.78 23.04 3.04
CA ASP A 6 -5.55 24.25 2.71
C ASP A 6 -6.98 24.24 3.27
N HIS A 7 -7.50 23.06 3.61
CA HIS A 7 -8.86 22.85 4.08
C HIS A 7 -8.97 22.39 5.54
N ASP A 8 -7.88 22.51 6.31
CA ASP A 8 -7.77 22.11 7.73
C ASP A 8 -8.27 20.67 7.96
N CYS A 9 -7.88 19.79 7.03
CA CYS A 9 -8.17 18.37 7.07
C CYS A 9 -6.94 17.59 7.51
N TRP A 10 -7.12 16.29 7.75
CA TRP A 10 -6.04 15.36 8.08
C TRP A 10 -6.19 14.03 7.32
N ASN A 11 -5.14 13.23 7.27
CA ASN A 11 -5.16 11.85 6.76
C ASN A 11 -4.56 10.91 7.82
N LEU A 12 -4.97 9.64 7.83
CA LEU A 12 -4.47 8.66 8.81
C LEU A 12 -3.71 7.53 8.14
N THR A 13 -4.27 6.96 7.08
CA THR A 13 -3.64 5.85 6.36
C THR A 13 -2.79 6.38 5.21
N PRO A 14 -1.75 5.62 4.79
CA PRO A 14 -1.02 5.92 3.57
C PRO A 14 -1.96 6.04 2.36
N MET A 15 -1.68 6.99 1.48
CA MET A 15 -2.51 7.22 0.29
C MET A 15 -2.25 6.17 -0.79
N ILE A 16 -1.08 5.53 -0.76
CA ILE A 16 -0.63 4.47 -1.65
C ILE A 16 0.12 3.44 -0.80
N HIS A 17 -0.20 2.17 -1.02
CA HIS A 17 0.48 0.99 -0.47
C HIS A 17 1.01 0.14 -1.62
N SER A 18 2.26 -0.29 -1.57
CA SER A 18 2.70 -1.40 -2.41
C SER A 18 2.37 -2.71 -1.74
N ILE A 19 1.75 -3.62 -2.49
CA ILE A 19 1.49 -5.00 -2.07
C ILE A 19 2.67 -5.86 -2.53
N ASN A 20 3.11 -5.67 -3.78
CA ASN A 20 4.39 -6.16 -4.29
C ASN A 20 4.97 -5.13 -5.29
N PRO A 21 6.23 -4.67 -5.11
CA PRO A 21 7.17 -5.04 -4.04
C PRO A 21 6.84 -4.39 -2.66
N LEU A 22 6.46 -5.21 -1.67
CA LEU A 22 6.15 -4.78 -0.30
C LEU A 22 7.30 -3.96 0.35
N MET A 23 8.54 -4.26 -0.03
CA MET A 23 9.75 -3.62 0.48
C MET A 23 9.96 -2.17 0.02
N TRP A 24 9.14 -1.68 -0.91
CA TRP A 24 9.19 -0.27 -1.31
C TRP A 24 8.60 0.66 -0.25
N VAL A 25 7.67 0.18 0.57
CA VAL A 25 6.99 0.98 1.59
C VAL A 25 7.44 0.67 3.02
N SER A 26 8.19 -0.43 3.22
CA SER A 26 8.69 -0.81 4.55
C SER A 26 9.87 -1.77 4.43
N GLN A 27 10.84 -1.66 5.34
CA GLN A 27 11.82 -2.72 5.54
C GLN A 27 11.13 -4.00 6.07
N MET A 28 11.63 -5.18 5.68
CA MET A 28 11.17 -6.46 6.20
C MET A 28 12.31 -7.27 6.80
N GLY A 29 11.97 -8.06 7.81
CA GLY A 29 12.86 -9.09 8.31
C GLY A 29 13.95 -8.63 9.29
N ILE A 30 13.70 -7.53 10.00
CA ILE A 30 14.57 -7.06 11.07
C ILE A 30 14.65 -8.16 12.15
N ASN A 31 15.86 -8.61 12.47
CA ASN A 31 16.14 -9.64 13.46
C ASN A 31 15.46 -11.01 13.24
N LEU A 32 15.10 -11.37 12.00
CA LEU A 32 14.44 -12.66 11.69
C LEU A 32 15.25 -13.91 12.09
N HIS A 33 16.56 -13.78 12.28
CA HIS A 33 17.42 -14.84 12.78
C HIS A 33 17.02 -15.36 14.17
N GLN A 34 16.22 -14.60 14.94
CA GLN A 34 15.70 -15.01 16.24
C GLN A 34 14.51 -15.99 16.14
N MET A 35 13.92 -16.18 14.95
CA MET A 35 12.83 -17.14 14.77
C MET A 35 13.36 -18.52 14.40
N GLU A 36 13.65 -19.34 15.41
CA GLU A 36 14.18 -20.71 15.26
C GLU A 36 13.32 -21.60 14.33
N ARG A 37 12.00 -21.37 14.29
CA ARG A 37 11.06 -22.10 13.42
C ARG A 37 11.32 -21.92 11.92
N LEU A 38 12.13 -20.94 11.52
CA LEU A 38 12.51 -20.72 10.13
C LEU A 38 13.73 -21.54 9.68
N ALA A 39 14.44 -22.20 10.60
CA ALA A 39 15.63 -23.00 10.28
C ALA A 39 15.44 -24.03 9.14
N PRO A 40 14.28 -24.68 8.98
CA PRO A 40 14.05 -25.61 7.86
C PRO A 40 13.84 -24.94 6.49
N TYR A 41 13.71 -23.61 6.42
CA TYR A 41 13.35 -22.88 5.20
C TYR A 41 14.53 -22.00 4.71
N PRO A 42 15.36 -22.49 3.78
CA PRO A 42 16.50 -21.73 3.27
C PRO A 42 16.10 -20.36 2.73
N GLY A 43 16.76 -19.30 3.22
CA GLY A 43 16.50 -17.92 2.82
C GLY A 43 15.34 -17.22 3.53
N ALA A 44 14.54 -17.93 4.35
CA ALA A 44 13.40 -17.32 5.06
C ALA A 44 13.81 -16.33 6.15
N ASN A 45 15.03 -16.43 6.67
CA ASN A 45 15.59 -15.50 7.66
C ASN A 45 16.38 -14.35 7.03
N ARG A 46 16.43 -14.26 5.70
CA ARG A 46 17.20 -13.23 5.00
C ARG A 46 16.51 -11.88 5.21
N PRO A 47 17.17 -10.89 5.84
CA PRO A 47 16.63 -9.54 5.90
C PRO A 47 16.52 -8.99 4.47
N ILE A 48 15.38 -8.40 4.14
CA ILE A 48 15.16 -7.76 2.85
C ILE A 48 15.38 -6.26 3.08
N PRO A 49 16.46 -5.68 2.51
CA PRO A 49 16.73 -4.26 2.70
C PRO A 49 15.60 -3.42 2.11
N HIS A 50 15.34 -2.26 2.71
CA HIS A 50 14.42 -1.27 2.15
C HIS A 50 14.89 -0.88 0.74
N ALA A 51 14.00 -0.92 -0.25
CA ALA A 51 14.35 -0.49 -1.61
C ALA A 51 14.54 1.04 -1.63
N ALA A 52 15.56 1.54 -2.33
CA ALA A 52 15.81 2.97 -2.46
C ALA A 52 14.58 3.73 -2.99
N ALA A 53 14.52 5.05 -2.75
CA ALA A 53 13.36 5.90 -3.00
C ALA A 53 12.80 5.88 -4.45
N SER A 54 13.59 5.41 -5.43
CA SER A 54 13.18 5.20 -6.81
C SER A 54 12.79 3.74 -7.06
N LEU A 55 11.54 3.51 -7.44
CA LEU A 55 11.03 2.22 -7.91
C LEU A 55 10.52 2.37 -9.34
N ASP A 56 11.07 1.58 -10.26
CA ASP A 56 10.49 1.43 -11.59
C ASP A 56 9.26 0.53 -11.51
N ILE A 57 8.12 1.05 -11.93
CA ILE A 57 6.87 0.29 -12.00
C ILE A 57 6.98 -0.70 -13.16
N GLN A 58 6.78 -1.99 -12.88
CA GLN A 58 6.90 -3.07 -13.86
C GLN A 58 5.65 -3.97 -13.86
N PRO A 59 5.33 -4.62 -14.99
CA PRO A 59 4.29 -5.63 -15.07
C PRO A 59 4.37 -6.68 -13.96
N GLY A 60 3.23 -7.05 -13.40
CA GLY A 60 3.09 -7.99 -12.28
C GLY A 60 3.21 -7.37 -10.88
N MET A 61 3.58 -6.09 -10.77
CA MET A 61 3.48 -5.34 -9.51
C MET A 61 2.02 -5.03 -9.17
N SER A 62 1.70 -4.93 -7.89
CA SER A 62 0.37 -4.53 -7.44
C SER A 62 0.42 -3.52 -6.31
N PHE A 63 -0.56 -2.62 -6.35
CA PHE A 63 -0.66 -1.47 -5.47
C PHE A 63 -2.09 -1.35 -4.94
N ALA A 64 -2.20 -0.95 -3.68
CA ALA A 64 -3.43 -0.48 -3.08
C ALA A 64 -3.39 1.05 -3.03
N PHE A 65 -4.45 1.68 -3.51
CA PHE A 65 -4.64 3.13 -3.45
C PHE A 65 -5.72 3.40 -2.40
N GLU A 66 -5.41 4.23 -1.41
CA GLU A 66 -6.32 4.62 -0.33
C GLU A 66 -6.32 6.14 -0.10
N PRO A 67 -6.55 6.98 -1.14
CA PRO A 67 -6.66 8.40 -0.91
C PRO A 67 -7.82 8.69 0.05
N ASN A 68 -7.44 9.27 1.19
CA ASN A 68 -8.34 9.62 2.26
C ASN A 68 -8.23 11.09 2.65
N VAL A 69 -9.35 11.60 3.15
CA VAL A 69 -9.44 12.90 3.78
C VAL A 69 -10.35 12.79 4.99
N CYS A 70 -9.93 13.41 6.08
CA CYS A 70 -10.66 13.45 7.32
C CYS A 70 -10.89 14.90 7.75
N ARG A 71 -12.07 15.20 8.29
CA ARG A 71 -12.43 16.50 8.87
C ARG A 71 -13.23 16.28 10.15
N GLY A 72 -12.74 16.80 11.27
CA GLY A 72 -13.29 16.47 12.59
C GLY A 72 -13.33 14.94 12.75
N ASN A 73 -14.50 14.38 13.03
CA ASN A 73 -14.71 12.93 13.19
C ASN A 73 -15.20 12.22 11.91
N HIS A 74 -15.18 12.89 10.76
CA HIS A 74 -15.61 12.30 9.48
C HIS A 74 -14.40 11.90 8.64
N ARG A 75 -14.50 10.74 7.98
CA ARG A 75 -13.49 10.24 7.05
C ARG A 75 -14.15 9.85 5.74
N LEU A 76 -13.55 10.27 4.64
CA LEU A 76 -13.78 9.74 3.31
C LEU A 76 -12.51 9.00 2.88
N ASN A 77 -12.67 7.78 2.38
CA ASN A 77 -11.61 7.01 1.74
C ASN A 77 -12.17 6.48 0.42
N VAL A 78 -11.52 6.79 -0.70
CA VAL A 78 -11.90 6.27 -2.01
C VAL A 78 -10.69 5.53 -2.53
N GLY A 79 -10.79 4.21 -2.69
CA GLY A 79 -9.60 3.41 -2.92
C GLY A 79 -9.89 2.10 -3.61
N GLY A 80 -8.84 1.42 -4.05
CA GLY A 80 -8.91 0.13 -4.74
C GLY A 80 -7.51 -0.45 -4.96
N ALA A 81 -7.46 -1.68 -5.47
CA ALA A 81 -6.21 -2.31 -5.85
C ALA A 81 -6.07 -2.33 -7.38
N ALA A 82 -4.83 -2.25 -7.86
CA ALA A 82 -4.50 -2.38 -9.27
C ALA A 82 -3.28 -3.29 -9.47
N ILE A 83 -3.29 -4.05 -10.56
CA ILE A 83 -2.15 -4.82 -11.05
C ILE A 83 -1.60 -4.10 -12.27
N VAL A 84 -0.29 -3.89 -12.28
CA VAL A 84 0.42 -3.35 -13.44
C VAL A 84 0.53 -4.45 -14.49
N THR A 85 0.15 -4.13 -15.72
CA THR A 85 0.33 -5.02 -16.88
C THR A 85 1.32 -4.39 -17.87
N ASP A 86 1.62 -5.08 -18.97
CA ASP A 86 2.38 -4.49 -20.08
C ASP A 86 1.63 -3.34 -20.80
N GLY A 87 0.33 -3.19 -20.54
CA GLY A 87 -0.54 -2.16 -21.09
C GLY A 87 -1.32 -1.44 -19.98
N ASP A 88 -2.64 -1.39 -20.13
CA ASP A 88 -3.50 -0.76 -19.12
C ASP A 88 -3.49 -1.54 -17.80
N PRO A 89 -3.44 -0.86 -16.65
CA PRO A 89 -3.49 -1.54 -15.36
C PRO A 89 -4.83 -2.25 -15.18
N GLU A 90 -4.79 -3.47 -14.64
CA GLU A 90 -5.99 -4.20 -14.26
C GLU A 90 -6.49 -3.65 -12.92
N ILE A 91 -7.66 -3.02 -12.93
CA ILE A 91 -8.29 -2.47 -11.72
C ILE A 91 -9.14 -3.55 -11.06
N LEU A 92 -8.80 -3.92 -9.83
CA LEU A 92 -9.47 -5.00 -9.09
C LEU A 92 -10.72 -4.52 -8.33
N ASN A 93 -11.08 -3.24 -8.44
CA ASN A 93 -12.14 -2.64 -7.65
C ASN A 93 -13.39 -2.31 -8.47
N ASN A 94 -14.51 -2.93 -8.12
CA ASN A 94 -15.83 -2.68 -8.71
C ASN A 94 -16.85 -2.05 -7.74
N LEU A 95 -16.51 -1.90 -6.44
CA LEU A 95 -17.48 -1.54 -5.39
C LEU A 95 -17.17 -0.21 -4.67
N THR A 96 -15.90 0.09 -4.42
CA THR A 96 -15.50 1.23 -3.55
C THR A 96 -15.20 2.52 -4.33
N ASN A 97 -15.82 2.68 -5.49
CA ASN A 97 -15.78 3.92 -6.29
C ASN A 97 -17.11 4.71 -6.28
N ARG A 98 -18.08 4.31 -5.44
CA ARG A 98 -19.38 4.98 -5.29
C ARG A 98 -19.74 5.13 -3.81
N LEU A 99 -20.53 6.15 -3.49
CA LEU A 99 -21.11 6.29 -2.16
C LEU A 99 -22.21 5.24 -1.97
N ASN A 100 -21.93 4.25 -1.12
CA ASN A 100 -22.93 3.28 -0.71
C ASN A 100 -23.63 3.79 0.56
N ARG A 101 -24.95 3.95 0.50
CA ARG A 101 -25.78 4.27 1.67
C ARG A 101 -26.29 2.96 2.28
N VAL A 102 -25.93 2.71 3.53
CA VAL A 102 -26.46 1.59 4.32
C VAL A 102 -27.53 2.17 5.23
N ASN A 103 -28.78 1.73 5.04
CA ASN A 103 -29.93 2.14 5.85
C ASN A 103 -30.10 1.21 7.06
#